data_AF-A0A9P4WL89-F1
#
_entry.id   AF-A0A9P4WL89-F1
#
_cell.length_a   1.000
_cell.length_b   1.000
_cell.length_c   1.000
_cell.angle_alpha   90.00
_cell.angle_beta   90.00
_cell.angle_gamma   90.00
#
_symmetry.space_group_name_H-M   'P 1'
#
loop_
_entity.id
_entity.type
_entity.pdbx_description
1 polymer ?
#
loop_
_entity_poly.entity_id
_entity_poly.type
_entity_poly.pdbx_seq_one_letter_code
_entity_poly.pdbx_strand_id
1 'polypeptide(L)'
;MSPTEKPILFHYAQSIYSHRVLWYLWLRGIDYDECIQPPVMPRPDLASIDVKYRRIPIMAIGKDVYIDSRLIISKLESLYPSSALAPITAEKAGLRQLFEHYSDSGLFNSAVKLMPYWSSNSLVQNKTFLDDRQKLMGGRRMTAENMQAGRPDGLQNMQQAFDLLENTFLADGRQWILGSEGPCIADIDAVWPFEWLVVDRGMKGALPDKHFGADKYPKTHAWIQRVMNRVNASKENAAKPISLDGKTMSAQVLNTKSSPEPLSFDVNDPLGFEQGENVEIYPSDYGQAHKDRGILIGLTVSEVVIRNSKGLHLHFPRWNFRIVKVSTLKAAPSPGPAKKLPKMRLIYHPFSPYTRKVFALAHELQLAQHITLEKVVVAPIPIEGWSDNTDDVAKYNPMGKIPCLVTDDVPTGIFDSRVICEYLTELAGVKTKKDPKYWQTRALHACADGIMDAAVLITYEVRIRKERGLYFKEWVEGQKTKILRGLDRFEAAATEGLLPEPGAAPASADEVAVAVATAMTEHLLFLSLEWRKGRPNLQQWMKKWEARPSFTATPPTKDWIVVGAASRPTKL
;
A
#
# COMPACT_ATOMS: atom_id res chain seq x y z
N MET A 1 -18.48 31.67 -17.45
CA MET A 1 -17.80 32.83 -16.82
C MET A 1 -16.71 32.25 -15.94
N SER A 2 -15.57 32.92 -15.83
CA SER A 2 -14.48 32.48 -14.94
C SER A 2 -14.97 32.37 -13.49
N PRO A 3 -14.45 31.41 -12.71
CA PRO A 3 -14.74 31.31 -11.28
C PRO A 3 -14.47 32.64 -10.57
N THR A 4 -15.32 32.96 -9.59
CA THR A 4 -15.14 34.15 -8.73
C THR A 4 -13.90 34.01 -7.84
N GLU A 5 -13.58 32.78 -7.42
CA GLU A 5 -12.43 32.50 -6.58
C GLU A 5 -11.16 32.37 -7.42
N LYS A 6 -10.08 32.92 -6.88
CA LYS A 6 -8.76 32.82 -7.47
C LYS A 6 -8.18 31.42 -7.26
N PRO A 7 -7.50 30.81 -8.25
CA PRO A 7 -6.80 29.55 -8.07
C PRO A 7 -5.70 29.65 -7.01
N ILE A 8 -5.59 28.62 -6.17
CA ILE A 8 -4.50 28.45 -5.21
C ILE A 8 -3.67 27.24 -5.63
N LEU A 9 -2.41 27.46 -6.02
CA LEU A 9 -1.49 26.41 -6.45
C LEU A 9 -0.63 25.93 -5.28
N PHE A 10 -0.70 24.63 -4.99
CA PHE A 10 0.19 23.96 -4.04
C PHE A 10 1.40 23.42 -4.81
N HIS A 11 2.56 24.03 -4.61
CA HIS A 11 3.76 23.67 -5.36
C HIS A 11 5.08 23.92 -4.63
N TYR A 12 6.19 23.53 -5.26
CA TYR A 12 7.53 23.96 -4.89
C TYR A 12 8.35 24.19 -6.15
N ALA A 13 9.30 25.13 -6.09
CA ALA A 13 9.97 25.67 -7.26
C ALA A 13 10.73 24.63 -8.10
N GLN A 14 11.22 23.54 -7.51
CA GLN A 14 11.98 22.49 -8.20
C GLN A 14 11.09 21.34 -8.74
N SER A 15 9.78 21.44 -8.58
CA SER A 15 8.84 20.44 -9.10
C SER A 15 8.61 20.67 -10.59
N ILE A 16 9.21 19.83 -11.43
CA ILE A 16 9.02 19.86 -12.89
C ILE A 16 7.55 19.66 -13.32
N TYR A 17 6.77 18.88 -12.57
CA TYR A 17 5.33 18.77 -12.82
C TYR A 17 4.59 20.07 -12.49
N SER A 18 5.10 20.86 -11.52
CA SER A 18 4.55 22.16 -11.19
C SER A 18 4.91 23.22 -12.23
N HIS A 19 6.09 23.10 -12.86
CA HIS A 19 6.46 23.97 -13.97
C HIS A 19 5.44 23.95 -15.09
N ARG A 20 4.91 22.78 -15.47
CA ARG A 20 3.85 22.66 -16.49
C ARG A 20 2.65 23.55 -16.18
N VAL A 21 2.14 23.48 -14.94
CA VAL A 21 0.98 24.27 -14.50
C VAL A 21 1.33 25.76 -14.43
N LEU A 22 2.50 26.11 -13.91
CA LEU A 22 2.96 27.50 -13.85
C LEU A 22 3.13 28.12 -15.23
N TRP A 23 3.77 27.41 -16.17
CA TRP A 23 3.93 27.85 -17.56
C TRP A 23 2.59 28.09 -18.21
N TYR A 24 1.65 27.18 -17.99
CA TYR A 24 0.29 27.32 -18.48
C TYR A 24 -0.40 28.56 -17.90
N LEU A 25 -0.37 28.75 -16.57
CA LEU A 25 -0.95 29.94 -15.92
C LEU A 25 -0.37 31.25 -16.48
N TRP A 26 0.96 31.33 -16.66
CA TRP A 26 1.62 32.52 -17.20
C TRP A 26 1.27 32.77 -18.67
N LEU A 27 1.30 31.73 -19.50
CA LEU A 27 0.95 31.86 -20.92
C LEU A 27 -0.51 32.29 -21.11
N ARG A 28 -1.41 31.85 -20.21
CA ARG A 28 -2.82 32.21 -20.19
C ARG A 28 -3.11 33.56 -19.52
N GLY A 29 -2.18 34.10 -18.74
CA GLY A 29 -2.40 35.27 -17.91
C GLY A 29 -3.45 35.04 -16.82
N ILE A 30 -3.52 33.82 -16.27
CA ILE A 30 -4.44 33.49 -15.18
C ILE A 30 -3.76 33.84 -13.85
N ASP A 31 -4.33 34.81 -13.15
CA ASP A 31 -3.85 35.17 -11.81
C ASP A 31 -4.12 34.02 -10.84
N TYR A 32 -3.13 33.70 -10.01
CA TYR A 32 -3.23 32.67 -8.98
C TYR A 32 -2.57 33.14 -7.67
N ASP A 33 -2.93 32.50 -6.56
CA ASP A 33 -2.18 32.53 -5.31
C ASP A 33 -1.46 31.19 -5.12
N GLU A 34 -0.51 31.13 -4.21
CA GLU A 34 0.28 29.91 -3.98
C GLU A 34 0.36 29.53 -2.51
N CYS A 35 0.49 28.24 -2.25
CA CYS A 35 0.81 27.70 -0.93
C CYS A 35 2.01 26.78 -1.08
N ILE A 36 3.20 27.29 -0.76
CA ILE A 36 4.47 26.58 -0.98
C ILE A 36 4.55 25.34 -0.09
N GLN A 37 4.79 24.18 -0.71
CA GLN A 37 4.85 22.91 -0.03
C GLN A 37 6.31 22.39 0.08
N PRO A 38 6.64 21.56 1.09
CA PRO A 38 7.97 20.97 1.19
C PRO A 38 8.26 19.98 0.04
N PRO A 39 9.50 19.81 -0.47
CA PRO A 39 9.79 18.86 -1.56
C PRO A 39 9.69 17.37 -1.15
N VAL A 40 9.56 17.10 0.15
CA VAL A 40 9.46 15.78 0.79
C VAL A 40 8.29 15.77 1.79
N MET A 41 7.81 14.59 2.20
CA MET A 41 6.79 14.49 3.26
C MET A 41 7.35 14.83 4.65
N PRO A 42 6.54 15.33 5.60
CA PRO A 42 5.08 15.56 5.53
C PRO A 42 4.68 16.89 4.85
N ARG A 43 3.40 16.99 4.43
CA ARG A 43 2.78 18.20 3.85
C ARG A 43 1.59 18.64 4.74
N PRO A 44 1.83 19.39 5.83
CA PRO A 44 0.81 19.69 6.82
C PRO A 44 -0.33 20.55 6.27
N ASP A 45 -0.06 21.46 5.32
CA ASP A 45 -1.08 22.36 4.79
C ASP A 45 -2.13 21.58 3.96
N LEU A 46 -1.70 20.65 3.11
CA LEU A 46 -2.63 19.76 2.41
C LEU A 46 -3.39 18.85 3.39
N ALA A 47 -2.72 18.38 4.45
CA ALA A 47 -3.37 17.57 5.47
C ALA A 47 -4.45 18.36 6.24
N SER A 48 -4.31 19.68 6.40
CA SER A 48 -5.29 20.50 7.12
C SER A 48 -6.64 20.59 6.39
N ILE A 49 -6.62 20.45 5.05
CA ILE A 49 -7.81 20.39 4.19
C ILE A 49 -8.20 18.94 3.82
N ASP A 50 -7.67 17.93 4.52
CA ASP A 50 -7.91 16.50 4.29
C ASP A 50 -7.60 16.05 2.84
N VAL A 51 -6.44 16.48 2.33
CA VAL A 51 -5.82 15.97 1.11
C VAL A 51 -4.58 15.17 1.50
N LYS A 52 -4.61 13.86 1.21
CA LYS A 52 -3.55 12.88 1.48
C LYS A 52 -2.66 12.66 0.27
N TYR A 53 -3.16 12.89 -0.94
CA TYR A 53 -2.38 12.83 -2.17
C TYR A 53 -1.02 13.51 -2.00
N ARG A 54 0.05 12.74 -2.18
CA ARG A 54 1.40 13.19 -1.80
C ARG A 54 2.19 13.86 -2.91
N ARG A 55 1.74 13.74 -4.18
CA ARG A 55 2.42 14.39 -5.31
C ARG A 55 1.96 15.84 -5.42
N ILE A 56 2.72 16.59 -6.19
CA ILE A 56 2.57 18.02 -6.41
C ILE A 56 2.81 18.24 -7.90
N PRO A 57 2.05 19.12 -8.58
CA PRO A 57 1.13 20.12 -8.03
C PRO A 57 -0.27 19.59 -7.65
N ILE A 58 -0.96 20.39 -6.84
CA ILE A 58 -2.40 20.32 -6.57
C ILE A 58 -2.93 21.75 -6.72
N MET A 59 -4.19 21.93 -7.12
CA MET A 59 -4.82 23.25 -7.21
C MET A 59 -6.17 23.26 -6.50
N ALA A 60 -6.47 24.31 -5.74
CA ALA A 60 -7.81 24.56 -5.22
C ALA A 60 -8.43 25.79 -5.90
N ILE A 61 -9.70 25.71 -6.27
CA ILE A 61 -10.51 26.84 -6.74
C ILE A 61 -11.85 26.76 -5.98
N GLY A 62 -12.06 27.64 -5.00
CA GLY A 62 -13.20 27.53 -4.11
C GLY A 62 -13.24 26.18 -3.37
N LYS A 63 -14.31 25.40 -3.57
CA LYS A 63 -14.51 24.09 -2.92
C LYS A 63 -13.95 22.91 -3.68
N ASP A 64 -13.49 23.12 -4.91
CA ASP A 64 -12.97 22.07 -5.76
C ASP A 64 -11.43 22.04 -5.68
N VAL A 65 -10.89 20.84 -5.47
CA VAL A 65 -9.46 20.55 -5.36
C VAL A 65 -9.07 19.58 -6.46
N TYR A 66 -8.30 20.05 -7.43
CA TYR A 66 -7.88 19.30 -8.60
C TYR A 66 -6.51 18.68 -8.39
N ILE A 67 -6.45 17.36 -8.55
CA ILE A 67 -5.27 16.53 -8.33
C ILE A 67 -4.76 16.06 -9.69
N ASP A 68 -3.43 16.10 -9.89
CA ASP A 68 -2.70 15.82 -11.15
C ASP A 68 -2.61 17.04 -12.09
N SER A 69 -1.41 17.34 -12.59
CA SER A 69 -1.16 18.50 -13.46
C SER A 69 -1.96 18.47 -14.75
N ARG A 70 -2.24 17.28 -15.30
CA ARG A 70 -3.04 17.10 -16.52
C ARG A 70 -4.47 17.57 -16.30
N LEU A 71 -5.07 17.15 -15.17
CA LEU A 71 -6.41 17.55 -14.80
C LEU A 71 -6.48 19.03 -14.47
N ILE A 72 -5.49 19.57 -13.74
CA ILE A 72 -5.41 21.00 -13.44
C ILE A 72 -5.43 21.83 -14.73
N ILE A 73 -4.56 21.50 -15.70
CA ILE A 73 -4.51 22.21 -16.99
C ILE A 73 -5.83 22.08 -17.75
N SER A 74 -6.42 20.87 -17.79
CA SER A 74 -7.72 20.66 -18.43
C SER A 74 -8.85 21.48 -17.79
N LYS A 75 -8.85 21.61 -16.47
CA LYS A 75 -9.87 22.36 -15.72
C LYS A 75 -9.70 23.85 -15.92
N LEU A 76 -8.48 24.37 -15.83
CA LEU A 76 -8.20 25.77 -16.14
C LEU A 76 -8.61 26.13 -17.57
N GLU A 77 -8.42 25.23 -18.54
CA GLU A 77 -8.85 25.43 -19.92
C GLU A 77 -10.37 25.59 -20.03
N SER A 78 -11.14 24.79 -19.28
CA SER A 78 -12.61 24.88 -19.26
C SER A 78 -13.15 26.07 -18.45
N LEU A 79 -12.54 26.35 -17.29
CA LEU A 79 -13.04 27.34 -16.34
C LEU A 79 -12.67 28.76 -16.73
N TYR A 80 -11.51 28.94 -17.39
CA TYR A 80 -11.04 30.21 -17.91
C TYR A 80 -10.96 30.08 -19.43
N PRO A 81 -12.03 30.34 -20.21
CA PRO A 81 -12.01 30.09 -21.66
C PRO A 81 -11.29 31.19 -22.47
N SER A 82 -11.07 32.38 -21.90
CA SER A 82 -10.47 33.52 -22.62
C SER A 82 -9.01 33.27 -22.98
N SER A 83 -8.64 33.37 -24.26
CA SER A 83 -7.28 33.08 -24.75
C SER A 83 -6.84 31.64 -24.49
N ALA A 84 -7.77 30.69 -24.57
CA ALA A 84 -7.56 29.25 -24.56
C ALA A 84 -6.37 28.82 -25.44
N LEU A 85 -5.60 27.83 -24.97
CA LEU A 85 -4.42 27.28 -25.67
C LEU A 85 -4.66 25.87 -26.19
N ALA A 86 -5.87 25.34 -26.03
CA ALA A 86 -6.26 24.06 -26.56
C ALA A 86 -6.18 24.04 -28.09
N PRO A 87 -5.78 22.90 -28.69
CA PRO A 87 -5.80 22.76 -30.14
C PRO A 87 -7.22 22.90 -30.71
N ILE A 88 -7.33 23.58 -31.86
CA ILE A 88 -8.61 23.92 -32.50
C ILE A 88 -9.18 22.81 -33.41
N THR A 89 -8.40 21.79 -33.75
CA THR A 89 -8.83 20.66 -34.61
C THR A 89 -8.74 19.33 -33.88
N ALA A 90 -9.62 18.38 -34.20
CA ALA A 90 -9.63 17.04 -33.61
C ALA A 90 -8.29 16.29 -33.74
N GLU A 91 -7.64 16.36 -34.91
CA GLU A 91 -6.32 15.75 -35.14
C GLU A 91 -5.28 16.28 -34.15
N LYS A 92 -5.12 17.61 -34.07
CA LYS A 92 -4.20 18.27 -33.14
C LYS A 92 -4.56 18.00 -31.67
N ALA A 93 -5.84 17.89 -31.34
CA ALA A 93 -6.28 17.51 -29.99
C ALA A 93 -5.87 16.07 -29.64
N GLY A 94 -5.96 15.12 -30.59
CA GLY A 94 -5.44 13.77 -30.44
C GLY A 94 -3.93 13.73 -30.26
N LEU A 95 -3.18 14.47 -31.09
CA LEU A 95 -1.72 14.58 -30.97
C LEU A 95 -1.29 15.16 -29.61
N ARG A 96 -1.98 16.18 -29.10
CA ARG A 96 -1.75 16.70 -27.74
C ARG A 96 -1.90 15.59 -26.69
N GLN A 97 -2.99 14.82 -26.73
CA GLN A 97 -3.20 13.73 -25.77
C GLN A 97 -2.09 12.67 -25.84
N LEU A 98 -1.59 12.36 -27.03
CA LEU A 98 -0.44 11.46 -27.19
C LEU A 98 0.82 12.04 -26.54
N PHE A 99 1.11 13.33 -26.70
CA PHE A 99 2.24 13.97 -26.01
C PHE A 99 2.08 13.97 -24.50
N GLU A 100 0.89 14.29 -23.98
CA GLU A 100 0.60 14.26 -22.55
C GLU A 100 0.97 12.88 -21.95
N HIS A 101 0.54 11.79 -22.60
CA HIS A 101 0.83 10.43 -22.15
C HIS A 101 2.29 10.01 -22.37
N TYR A 102 2.86 10.33 -23.53
CA TYR A 102 4.23 9.96 -23.89
C TYR A 102 5.25 10.60 -22.94
N SER A 103 5.06 11.87 -22.63
CA SER A 103 5.93 12.62 -21.71
C SER A 103 5.79 12.15 -20.27
N ASP A 104 4.56 12.01 -19.76
CA ASP A 104 4.30 11.68 -18.34
C ASP A 104 4.68 10.25 -17.95
N SER A 105 4.88 9.36 -18.92
CA SER A 105 5.20 7.95 -18.69
C SER A 105 6.65 7.59 -19.09
N GLY A 106 6.84 7.06 -20.30
CA GLY A 106 8.11 6.46 -20.73
C GLY A 106 9.25 7.46 -20.86
N LEU A 107 8.96 8.66 -21.38
CA LEU A 107 9.99 9.66 -21.63
C LEU A 107 10.55 10.22 -20.32
N PHE A 108 9.69 10.62 -19.37
CA PHE A 108 10.14 11.14 -18.09
C PHE A 108 10.96 10.11 -17.30
N ASN A 109 10.54 8.84 -17.28
CA ASN A 109 11.33 7.78 -16.65
C ASN A 109 12.72 7.62 -17.28
N SER A 110 12.83 7.83 -18.59
CA SER A 110 14.12 7.83 -19.30
C SER A 110 14.97 9.05 -18.93
N ALA A 111 14.37 10.23 -18.80
CA ALA A 111 15.04 11.44 -18.34
C ALA A 111 15.56 11.30 -16.89
N VAL A 112 14.79 10.67 -15.99
CA VAL A 112 15.21 10.42 -14.59
C VAL A 112 16.50 9.59 -14.55
N LYS A 113 16.67 8.59 -15.43
CA LYS A 113 17.91 7.78 -15.51
C LYS A 113 19.16 8.63 -15.83
N LEU A 114 18.99 9.87 -16.29
CA LEU A 114 20.07 10.76 -16.68
C LEU A 114 20.48 11.77 -15.60
N MET A 115 19.82 11.75 -14.44
CA MET A 115 20.20 12.64 -13.33
C MET A 115 21.69 12.47 -12.98
N PRO A 116 22.46 13.57 -12.81
CA PRO A 116 23.91 13.52 -12.59
C PRO A 116 24.31 12.88 -11.25
N TYR A 117 24.38 11.55 -11.16
CA TYR A 117 24.72 10.87 -9.90
C TYR A 117 26.17 11.12 -9.45
N TRP A 118 27.05 11.55 -10.36
CA TRP A 118 28.45 11.88 -10.10
C TRP A 118 28.67 13.30 -9.54
N SER A 119 27.66 14.16 -9.57
CA SER A 119 27.77 15.53 -9.07
C SER A 119 27.47 15.58 -7.57
N SER A 120 28.33 16.25 -6.79
CA SER A 120 28.16 16.43 -5.34
C SER A 120 26.90 17.22 -4.97
N ASN A 121 26.44 18.11 -5.86
CA ASN A 121 25.23 18.92 -5.67
C ASN A 121 23.96 18.25 -6.23
N SER A 122 24.06 16.99 -6.67
CA SER A 122 22.93 16.26 -7.24
C SER A 122 21.88 15.89 -6.21
N LEU A 123 20.60 15.87 -6.61
CA LEU A 123 19.50 15.34 -5.81
C LEU A 123 19.73 13.87 -5.42
N VAL A 124 20.48 13.11 -6.24
CA VAL A 124 20.84 11.72 -5.97
C VAL A 124 21.83 11.59 -4.80
N GLN A 125 22.51 12.66 -4.39
CA GLN A 125 23.40 12.68 -3.23
C GLN A 125 22.68 13.12 -1.94
N ASN A 126 21.46 13.65 -2.04
CA ASN A 126 20.70 14.13 -0.89
C ASN A 126 19.98 12.97 -0.18
N LYS A 127 20.47 12.57 1.00
CA LYS A 127 19.90 11.46 1.79
C LYS A 127 18.41 11.63 2.08
N THR A 128 17.99 12.79 2.55
CA THR A 128 16.58 13.07 2.89
C THR A 128 15.68 12.93 1.67
N PHE A 129 16.12 13.46 0.53
CA PHE A 129 15.42 13.31 -0.74
C PHE A 129 15.32 11.84 -1.15
N LEU A 130 16.42 11.08 -1.11
CA LEU A 130 16.44 9.66 -1.46
C LEU A 130 15.54 8.81 -0.55
N ASP A 131 15.54 9.07 0.76
CA ASP A 131 14.70 8.36 1.72
C ASP A 131 13.21 8.61 1.44
N ASP A 132 12.84 9.84 1.09
CA ASP A 132 11.48 10.19 0.68
C ASP A 132 11.11 9.55 -0.67
N ARG A 133 11.99 9.62 -1.67
CA ARG A 133 11.75 9.01 -2.99
C ARG A 133 11.69 7.48 -2.92
N GLN A 134 12.43 6.83 -2.03
CA GLN A 134 12.30 5.41 -1.79
C GLN A 134 10.89 5.05 -1.31
N LYS A 135 10.32 5.84 -0.38
CA LYS A 135 8.93 5.65 0.08
C LYS A 135 7.92 5.93 -1.04
N LEU A 136 8.15 6.97 -1.85
CA LEU A 136 7.34 7.29 -3.01
C LEU A 136 7.33 6.12 -4.02
N MET A 137 8.47 5.49 -4.27
CA MET A 137 8.66 4.41 -5.26
C MET A 137 8.39 3.00 -4.69
N GLY A 138 7.61 2.87 -3.61
CA GLY A 138 7.22 1.57 -3.07
C GLY A 138 8.36 0.75 -2.47
N GLY A 139 9.42 1.40 -2.01
CA GLY A 139 10.58 0.77 -1.35
C GLY A 139 11.83 0.68 -2.20
N ARG A 140 11.75 0.94 -3.52
CA ARG A 140 12.92 0.94 -4.40
C ARG A 140 13.74 2.21 -4.21
N ARG A 141 15.00 2.07 -3.80
CA ARG A 141 15.92 3.19 -3.59
C ARG A 141 16.70 3.52 -4.88
N MET A 142 16.82 4.80 -5.17
CA MET A 142 17.76 5.31 -6.17
C MET A 142 19.17 5.30 -5.58
N THR A 143 20.11 4.63 -6.23
CA THR A 143 21.52 4.55 -5.84
C THR A 143 22.40 4.99 -7.02
N ALA A 144 23.60 5.51 -6.75
CA ALA A 144 24.52 5.90 -7.81
C ALA A 144 24.81 4.74 -8.77
N GLU A 145 24.98 3.52 -8.25
CA GLU A 145 25.17 2.30 -9.04
C GLU A 145 23.97 2.00 -9.96
N ASN A 146 22.74 2.03 -9.44
CA ASN A 146 21.54 1.80 -10.26
C ASN A 146 21.35 2.89 -11.32
N MET A 147 21.69 4.14 -10.99
CA MET A 147 21.63 5.26 -11.93
C MET A 147 22.69 5.11 -13.03
N GLN A 148 23.91 4.71 -12.67
CA GLN A 148 24.97 4.40 -13.60
C GLN A 148 24.56 3.26 -14.54
N ALA A 149 24.02 2.17 -14.01
CA ALA A 149 23.59 1.02 -14.78
C ALA A 149 22.41 1.36 -15.73
N GLY A 150 21.48 2.21 -15.30
CA GLY A 150 20.33 2.61 -16.13
C GLY A 150 20.63 3.71 -17.15
N ARG A 151 21.74 4.44 -17.00
CA ARG A 151 22.06 5.60 -17.83
C ARG A 151 22.18 5.29 -19.34
N PRO A 152 22.82 4.18 -19.80
CA PRO A 152 22.88 3.86 -21.23
C PRO A 152 21.50 3.80 -21.90
N ASP A 153 20.53 3.11 -21.28
CA ASP A 153 19.15 3.08 -21.78
C ASP A 153 18.50 4.46 -21.78
N GLY A 154 18.74 5.25 -20.73
CA GLY A 154 18.24 6.62 -20.64
C GLY A 154 18.74 7.46 -21.81
N LEU A 155 20.04 7.35 -22.15
CA LEU A 155 20.63 8.10 -23.25
C LEU A 155 20.04 7.64 -24.58
N GLN A 156 19.96 6.34 -24.82
CA GLN A 156 19.42 5.81 -26.07
C GLN A 156 17.94 6.17 -26.28
N ASN A 157 17.14 6.13 -25.21
CA ASN A 157 15.73 6.50 -25.27
C ASN A 157 15.56 8.01 -25.49
N MET A 158 16.34 8.84 -24.80
CA MET A 158 16.32 10.28 -25.02
C MET A 158 16.80 10.63 -26.43
N GLN A 159 17.80 9.94 -26.96
CA GLN A 159 18.27 10.18 -28.33
C GLN A 159 17.16 9.95 -29.35
N GLN A 160 16.41 8.85 -29.23
CA GLN A 160 15.24 8.59 -30.07
C GLN A 160 14.17 9.68 -29.93
N ALA A 161 13.96 10.20 -28.71
CA ALA A 161 13.01 11.27 -28.47
C ALA A 161 13.45 12.60 -29.12
N PHE A 162 14.75 12.92 -29.07
CA PHE A 162 15.32 14.06 -29.81
C PHE A 162 15.19 13.86 -31.33
N ASP A 163 15.50 12.66 -31.84
CA ASP A 163 15.35 12.34 -33.27
C ASP A 163 13.89 12.48 -33.74
N LEU A 164 12.91 12.07 -32.92
CA LEU A 164 11.48 12.23 -33.21
C LEU A 164 11.08 13.70 -33.31
N LEU A 165 11.56 14.55 -32.41
CA LEU A 165 11.28 15.99 -32.47
C LEU A 165 11.96 16.63 -33.67
N GLU A 166 13.25 16.39 -33.86
CA GLU A 166 14.09 17.01 -34.89
C GLU A 166 13.66 16.64 -36.32
N ASN A 167 13.44 15.34 -36.55
CA ASN A 167 13.32 14.77 -37.88
C ASN A 167 11.87 14.41 -38.26
N THR A 168 10.93 14.51 -37.33
CA THR A 168 9.50 14.28 -37.62
C THR A 168 8.68 15.53 -37.32
N PHE A 169 8.53 15.91 -36.05
CA PHE A 169 7.60 17.00 -35.70
C PHE A 169 8.07 18.37 -36.16
N LEU A 170 9.37 18.66 -36.06
CA LEU A 170 9.96 19.94 -36.46
C LEU A 170 10.61 19.86 -37.86
N ALA A 171 10.43 18.75 -38.57
CA ALA A 171 11.12 18.49 -39.84
C ALA A 171 10.89 19.59 -40.88
N ASP A 172 9.65 20.10 -40.93
CA ASP A 172 9.17 21.13 -41.86
C ASP A 172 9.51 22.58 -41.46
N GLY A 173 10.25 22.77 -40.37
CA GLY A 173 10.65 24.10 -39.91
C GLY A 173 9.55 24.87 -39.16
N ARG A 174 8.44 24.22 -38.79
CA ARG A 174 7.43 24.82 -37.92
C ARG A 174 8.04 25.30 -36.60
N GLN A 175 7.49 26.38 -36.07
CA GLN A 175 8.02 27.01 -34.85
C GLN A 175 7.53 26.35 -33.56
N TRP A 176 6.29 25.85 -33.57
CA TRP A 176 5.57 25.20 -32.46
C TRP A 176 5.17 23.78 -32.85
N ILE A 177 5.06 22.88 -31.87
CA ILE A 177 5.05 21.42 -32.12
C ILE A 177 3.89 20.97 -33.02
N LEU A 178 2.73 21.64 -32.92
CA LEU A 178 1.55 21.39 -33.75
C LEU A 178 1.31 22.45 -34.85
N GLY A 179 2.32 23.28 -35.14
CA GLY A 179 2.25 24.33 -36.16
C GLY A 179 1.14 25.36 -35.89
N SER A 180 0.89 25.68 -34.62
CA SER A 180 0.02 26.80 -34.21
C SER A 180 0.70 28.15 -34.45
N GLU A 181 -0.01 29.26 -34.29
CA GLU A 181 0.59 30.61 -34.39
C GLU A 181 1.48 30.95 -33.17
N GLY A 182 1.06 30.50 -31.98
CA GLY A 182 1.78 30.61 -30.72
C GLY A 182 1.97 29.25 -30.04
N PRO A 183 2.64 29.19 -28.88
CA PRO A 183 2.72 27.95 -28.11
C PRO A 183 1.32 27.52 -27.68
N CYS A 184 1.06 26.23 -27.72
CA CYS A 184 -0.20 25.64 -27.26
C CYS A 184 0.05 24.66 -26.11
N ILE A 185 -1.02 24.05 -25.58
CA ILE A 185 -0.85 23.06 -24.48
C ILE A 185 0.04 21.89 -24.92
N ALA A 186 0.02 21.51 -26.20
CA ALA A 186 0.87 20.43 -26.69
C ALA A 186 2.37 20.76 -26.57
N ASP A 187 2.75 22.04 -26.71
CA ASP A 187 4.14 22.46 -26.48
C ASP A 187 4.53 22.26 -25.01
N ILE A 188 3.63 22.62 -24.07
CA ILE A 188 3.83 22.42 -22.63
C ILE A 188 3.94 20.93 -22.29
N ASP A 189 3.03 20.12 -22.82
CA ASP A 189 2.97 18.67 -22.58
C ASP A 189 4.20 17.95 -23.15
N ALA A 190 4.75 18.42 -24.27
CA ALA A 190 5.92 17.82 -24.92
C ALA A 190 7.26 18.31 -24.34
N VAL A 191 7.41 19.59 -24.03
CA VAL A 191 8.75 20.21 -23.83
C VAL A 191 9.39 19.86 -22.49
N TRP A 192 8.60 19.65 -21.44
CA TRP A 192 9.11 19.69 -20.07
C TRP A 192 10.20 18.66 -19.72
N PRO A 193 10.26 17.42 -20.25
CA PRO A 193 11.38 16.51 -19.97
C PRO A 193 12.67 16.95 -20.67
N PHE A 194 12.55 17.58 -21.85
CA PHE A 194 13.68 18.09 -22.62
C PHE A 194 14.23 19.37 -21.99
N GLU A 195 13.33 20.30 -21.63
CA GLU A 195 13.68 21.51 -20.88
C GLU A 195 14.41 21.17 -19.59
N TRP A 196 13.90 20.19 -18.82
CA TRP A 196 14.54 19.78 -17.58
C TRP A 196 15.97 19.28 -17.80
N LEU A 197 16.24 18.53 -18.87
CA LEU A 197 17.58 18.01 -19.16
C LEU A 197 18.53 19.06 -19.78
N VAL A 198 18.00 19.99 -20.55
CA VAL A 198 18.79 20.96 -21.35
C VAL A 198 19.03 22.27 -20.59
N VAL A 199 18.02 22.75 -19.87
CA VAL A 199 17.98 24.11 -19.30
C VAL A 199 18.21 24.11 -17.79
N ASP A 200 17.72 23.10 -17.06
CA ASP A 200 17.86 23.06 -15.60
C ASP A 200 19.33 22.94 -15.17
N ARG A 201 19.78 23.88 -14.32
CA ARG A 201 21.16 23.93 -13.83
C ARG A 201 21.57 22.68 -13.06
N GLY A 202 20.63 22.02 -12.37
CA GLY A 202 20.83 20.77 -11.66
C GLY A 202 21.05 19.57 -12.57
N MET A 203 20.70 19.68 -13.85
CA MET A 203 20.90 18.65 -14.87
C MET A 203 22.13 18.92 -15.74
N LYS A 204 22.95 19.92 -15.43
CA LYS A 204 24.18 20.22 -16.16
C LYS A 204 25.06 18.96 -16.27
N GLY A 205 25.41 18.61 -17.52
CA GLY A 205 26.20 17.40 -17.84
C GLY A 205 25.39 16.11 -17.93
N ALA A 206 24.08 16.13 -17.71
CA ALA A 206 23.21 14.97 -17.86
C ALA A 206 23.18 14.44 -19.31
N LEU A 207 23.26 15.35 -20.30
CA LEU A 207 23.34 15.03 -21.72
C LEU A 207 24.75 15.34 -22.27
N PRO A 208 25.43 14.37 -22.91
CA PRO A 208 26.70 14.65 -23.58
C PRO A 208 26.52 15.49 -24.84
N ASP A 209 27.20 16.63 -24.95
CA ASP A 209 27.08 17.57 -26.08
C ASP A 209 27.30 16.92 -27.45
N LYS A 210 28.25 15.99 -27.55
CA LYS A 210 28.51 15.23 -28.80
C LYS A 210 27.27 14.51 -29.34
N HIS A 211 26.37 14.09 -28.46
CA HIS A 211 25.19 13.29 -28.83
C HIS A 211 23.90 14.10 -28.83
N PHE A 212 23.83 15.20 -28.09
CA PHE A 212 22.59 15.96 -27.84
C PHE A 212 22.72 17.45 -28.12
N GLY A 213 23.89 17.96 -28.49
CA GLY A 213 24.13 19.39 -28.69
C GLY A 213 23.33 19.99 -29.85
N ALA A 214 23.26 21.32 -29.87
CA ALA A 214 22.56 22.08 -30.90
C ALA A 214 23.13 21.86 -32.32
N ASP A 215 24.39 21.45 -32.44
CA ASP A 215 25.00 21.08 -33.74
C ASP A 215 24.32 19.86 -34.38
N LYS A 216 23.77 18.95 -33.55
CA LYS A 216 23.08 17.75 -34.01
C LYS A 216 21.56 17.89 -33.99
N TYR A 217 21.01 18.59 -33.02
CA TYR A 217 19.56 18.80 -32.86
C TYR A 217 19.17 20.29 -32.87
N PRO A 218 19.51 21.04 -33.93
CA PRO A 218 19.32 22.50 -33.95
C PRO A 218 17.85 22.91 -33.82
N LYS A 219 16.92 22.19 -34.47
CA LYS A 219 15.50 22.56 -34.44
C LYS A 219 14.88 22.31 -33.08
N THR A 220 15.24 21.19 -32.45
CA THR A 220 14.77 20.80 -31.11
C THR A 220 15.24 21.79 -30.05
N HIS A 221 16.54 22.13 -30.04
CA HIS A 221 17.07 23.15 -29.13
C HIS A 221 16.44 24.53 -29.34
N ALA A 222 16.28 24.93 -30.61
CA ALA A 222 15.63 26.20 -30.94
C ALA A 222 14.16 26.22 -30.47
N TRP A 223 13.43 25.10 -30.57
CA TRP A 223 12.07 24.97 -30.06
C TRP A 223 12.00 25.08 -28.54
N ILE A 224 12.86 24.35 -27.80
CA ILE A 224 12.95 24.44 -26.34
C ILE A 224 13.19 25.90 -25.91
N GLN A 225 14.17 26.56 -26.53
CA GLN A 225 14.49 27.95 -26.22
C GLN A 225 13.34 28.91 -26.54
N ARG A 226 12.64 28.72 -27.67
CA ARG A 226 11.47 29.54 -28.03
C ARG A 226 10.34 29.39 -27.02
N VAL A 227 10.02 28.16 -26.62
CA VAL A 227 8.98 27.91 -25.61
C VAL A 227 9.36 28.61 -24.30
N MET A 228 10.61 28.44 -23.84
CA MET A 228 11.04 29.04 -22.59
C MET A 228 11.15 30.56 -22.64
N ASN A 229 11.55 31.15 -23.77
CA ASN A 229 11.53 32.60 -23.95
C ASN A 229 10.10 33.14 -23.83
N ARG A 230 9.13 32.47 -24.46
CA ARG A 230 7.73 32.89 -24.41
C ARG A 230 7.14 32.73 -23.00
N VAL A 231 7.42 31.61 -22.33
CA VAL A 231 7.04 31.37 -20.93
C VAL A 231 7.63 32.43 -20.00
N ASN A 232 8.91 32.76 -20.13
CA ASN A 232 9.58 33.75 -19.29
C ASN A 232 9.04 35.16 -19.53
N ALA A 233 8.84 35.56 -20.79
CA ALA A 233 8.21 36.84 -21.12
C ALA A 233 6.78 36.93 -20.55
N SER A 234 6.01 35.86 -20.61
CA SER A 234 4.69 35.79 -19.98
C SER A 234 4.76 35.87 -18.45
N LYS A 235 5.73 35.20 -17.82
CA LYS A 235 5.96 35.25 -16.38
C LYS A 235 6.29 36.66 -15.88
N GLU A 236 7.14 37.39 -16.61
CA GLU A 236 7.52 38.77 -16.26
C GLU A 236 6.33 39.73 -16.29
N ASN A 237 5.37 39.48 -17.17
CA ASN A 237 4.15 40.27 -17.30
C ASN A 237 3.00 39.77 -16.39
N ALA A 238 3.12 38.59 -15.78
CA ALA A 238 2.08 38.01 -14.94
C ALA A 238 2.03 38.72 -13.57
N ALA A 239 0.83 38.82 -13.00
CA ALA A 239 0.67 39.28 -11.62
C ALA A 239 1.44 38.34 -10.67
N LYS A 240 2.16 38.91 -9.69
CA LYS A 240 2.86 38.11 -8.68
C LYS A 240 1.84 37.41 -7.78
N PRO A 241 1.95 36.09 -7.56
CA PRO A 241 1.04 35.37 -6.68
C PRO A 241 1.23 35.81 -5.23
N ILE A 242 0.15 35.80 -4.46
CA ILE A 242 0.26 35.94 -3.01
C ILE A 242 0.62 34.57 -2.45
N SER A 243 1.72 34.49 -1.69
CA SER A 243 2.09 33.26 -0.98
C SER A 243 1.35 33.18 0.34
N LEU A 244 0.46 32.20 0.46
CA LEU A 244 -0.37 31.94 1.63
C LEU A 244 0.33 30.96 2.58
N ASP A 245 0.32 31.26 3.87
CA ASP A 245 0.63 30.27 4.89
C ASP A 245 -0.49 29.22 5.02
N GLY A 246 -0.20 28.08 5.64
CA GLY A 246 -1.16 26.98 5.77
C GLY A 246 -2.44 27.35 6.51
N LYS A 247 -2.39 28.28 7.47
CA LYS A 247 -3.56 28.70 8.25
C LYS A 247 -4.50 29.55 7.40
N THR A 248 -3.93 30.52 6.68
CA THR A 248 -4.64 31.44 5.79
C THR A 248 -5.23 30.68 4.61
N MET A 249 -4.42 29.83 3.95
CA MET A 249 -4.88 28.94 2.89
C MET A 249 -6.04 28.06 3.37
N SER A 250 -5.89 27.36 4.50
CA SER A 250 -6.92 26.45 4.99
C SER A 250 -8.22 27.19 5.33
N ALA A 251 -8.13 28.40 5.91
CA ALA A 251 -9.30 29.22 6.19
C ALA A 251 -10.00 29.68 4.91
N GLN A 252 -9.24 30.07 3.88
CA GLN A 252 -9.78 30.52 2.60
C GLN A 252 -10.51 29.38 1.87
N VAL A 253 -9.88 28.21 1.75
CA VAL A 253 -10.46 27.04 1.06
C VAL A 253 -11.69 26.50 1.81
N LEU A 254 -11.63 26.38 3.14
CA LEU A 254 -12.72 25.77 3.91
C LEU A 254 -13.93 26.69 4.12
N ASN A 255 -13.72 28.01 4.14
CA ASN A 255 -14.80 28.98 4.40
C ASN A 255 -15.33 29.68 3.14
N THR A 256 -14.83 29.32 1.95
CA THR A 256 -15.36 29.87 0.70
C THR A 256 -16.86 29.58 0.56
N LYS A 257 -17.58 30.59 0.07
CA LYS A 257 -19.03 30.51 -0.21
C LYS A 257 -19.32 30.00 -1.61
N SER A 258 -18.29 29.74 -2.40
CA SER A 258 -18.42 29.27 -3.77
C SER A 258 -19.08 27.89 -3.80
N SER A 259 -20.03 27.74 -4.72
CA SER A 259 -20.61 26.43 -5.00
C SER A 259 -19.57 25.58 -5.75
N PRO A 260 -19.48 24.28 -5.44
CA PRO A 260 -18.64 23.38 -6.22
C PRO A 260 -19.12 23.29 -7.68
N GLU A 261 -18.24 22.81 -8.55
CA GLU A 261 -18.58 22.51 -9.95
C GLU A 261 -19.79 21.56 -10.07
N PRO A 262 -20.65 21.74 -11.08
CA PRO A 262 -21.65 20.74 -11.44
C PRO A 262 -20.98 19.41 -11.81
N LEU A 263 -21.47 18.31 -11.25
CA LEU A 263 -20.92 16.98 -11.45
C LEU A 263 -21.83 16.11 -12.32
N SER A 264 -21.22 15.22 -13.08
CA SER A 264 -21.90 14.15 -13.81
C SER A 264 -21.53 12.78 -13.23
N PHE A 265 -22.46 11.83 -13.33
CA PHE A 265 -22.26 10.47 -12.89
C PHE A 265 -22.71 9.49 -13.98
N ASP A 266 -21.76 8.78 -14.58
CA ASP A 266 -22.01 7.72 -15.55
C ASP A 266 -22.43 6.44 -14.81
N VAL A 267 -23.72 6.15 -14.85
CA VAL A 267 -24.32 4.95 -14.23
C VAL A 267 -23.91 3.66 -14.94
N ASN A 268 -23.38 3.74 -16.16
CA ASN A 268 -22.94 2.59 -16.94
C ASN A 268 -21.41 2.41 -16.88
N ASP A 269 -20.73 3.09 -15.95
CA ASP A 269 -19.29 2.98 -15.80
C ASP A 269 -18.88 1.50 -15.57
N PRO A 270 -17.85 1.00 -16.29
CA PRO A 270 -17.48 -0.41 -16.24
C PRO A 270 -16.95 -0.87 -14.86
N LEU A 271 -16.61 0.05 -13.95
CA LEU A 271 -16.20 -0.31 -12.59
C LEU A 271 -17.37 -0.58 -11.65
N GLY A 272 -18.62 -0.32 -12.05
CA GLY A 272 -19.82 -0.66 -11.27
C GLY A 272 -19.91 0.05 -9.91
N PHE A 273 -19.44 1.31 -9.86
CA PHE A 273 -19.62 2.15 -8.67
C PHE A 273 -20.97 2.84 -8.68
N GLU A 274 -21.54 3.01 -7.50
CA GLU A 274 -22.77 3.79 -7.31
C GLU A 274 -22.44 5.15 -6.68
N GLN A 275 -23.21 6.17 -7.03
CA GLN A 275 -23.07 7.49 -6.42
C GLN A 275 -23.38 7.40 -4.92
N GLY A 276 -22.54 8.01 -4.09
CA GLY A 276 -22.65 7.98 -2.64
C GLY A 276 -21.79 6.92 -1.95
N GLU A 277 -21.12 6.04 -2.71
CA GLU A 277 -20.25 5.03 -2.11
C GLU A 277 -19.01 5.66 -1.46
N ASN A 278 -18.57 5.10 -0.33
CA ASN A 278 -17.28 5.47 0.25
C ASN A 278 -16.17 4.80 -0.54
N VAL A 279 -15.25 5.59 -1.07
CA VAL A 279 -14.14 5.10 -1.88
C VAL A 279 -12.81 5.67 -1.41
N GLU A 280 -11.75 4.98 -1.81
CA GLU A 280 -10.36 5.37 -1.65
C GLU A 280 -9.76 5.52 -3.05
N ILE A 281 -9.11 6.65 -3.29
CA ILE A 281 -8.49 7.00 -4.58
C ILE A 281 -7.00 7.26 -4.37
N TYR A 282 -6.19 6.68 -5.25
CA TYR A 282 -4.73 6.82 -5.24
C TYR A 282 -4.13 6.51 -6.61
N PRO A 283 -2.91 7.00 -6.92
CA PRO A 283 -2.25 6.64 -8.17
C PRO A 283 -2.05 5.14 -8.31
N SER A 284 -2.15 4.60 -9.54
CA SER A 284 -1.91 3.18 -9.82
C SER A 284 -0.46 2.86 -10.24
N ASP A 285 0.33 3.89 -10.52
CA ASP A 285 1.74 3.87 -10.91
C ASP A 285 2.67 3.99 -9.68
N TYR A 286 3.04 5.20 -9.23
CA TYR A 286 3.93 5.42 -8.07
C TYR A 286 3.27 6.23 -6.95
N GLY A 287 3.86 6.31 -5.76
CA GLY A 287 3.29 7.10 -4.66
C GLY A 287 1.93 6.59 -4.13
N GLN A 288 1.64 5.30 -4.33
CA GLN A 288 0.37 4.65 -3.98
C GLN A 288 0.08 4.58 -2.47
N ALA A 289 1.08 4.87 -1.62
CA ALA A 289 1.01 4.69 -0.18
C ALA A 289 0.08 5.70 0.52
N HIS A 290 -0.20 6.85 -0.11
CA HIS A 290 -1.09 7.86 0.44
C HIS A 290 -2.35 7.93 -0.40
N LYS A 291 -3.50 7.83 0.27
CA LYS A 291 -4.76 7.57 -0.39
C LYS A 291 -5.85 8.45 0.18
N ASP A 292 -6.50 9.18 -0.71
CA ASP A 292 -7.61 10.06 -0.38
C ASP A 292 -8.87 9.24 -0.22
N ARG A 293 -9.71 9.61 0.74
CA ARG A 293 -10.96 8.90 1.05
C ARG A 293 -12.10 9.88 1.10
N GLY A 294 -13.24 9.45 0.57
CA GLY A 294 -14.42 10.29 0.54
C GLY A 294 -15.62 9.58 -0.05
N ILE A 295 -16.72 10.32 -0.13
CA ILE A 295 -17.97 9.88 -0.74
C ILE A 295 -17.87 10.15 -2.24
N LEU A 296 -18.01 9.13 -3.06
CA LEU A 296 -18.02 9.23 -4.52
C LEU A 296 -19.25 10.05 -4.97
N ILE A 297 -19.02 11.20 -5.61
CA ILE A 297 -20.09 12.13 -6.00
C ILE A 297 -20.08 12.50 -7.48
N GLY A 298 -18.99 12.22 -8.19
CA GLY A 298 -18.88 12.38 -9.64
C GLY A 298 -18.06 11.25 -10.25
N LEU A 299 -18.49 10.77 -11.42
CA LEU A 299 -17.84 9.68 -12.13
C LEU A 299 -18.10 9.83 -13.63
N THR A 300 -17.05 10.01 -14.42
CA THR A 300 -17.12 10.03 -15.88
C THR A 300 -15.99 9.17 -16.45
N VAL A 301 -15.95 9.04 -17.78
CA VAL A 301 -14.86 8.35 -18.50
C VAL A 301 -13.48 8.93 -18.16
N SER A 302 -13.37 10.23 -17.89
CA SER A 302 -12.10 10.93 -17.72
C SER A 302 -11.83 11.41 -16.29
N GLU A 303 -12.86 11.54 -15.46
CA GLU A 303 -12.75 12.16 -14.14
C GLU A 303 -13.52 11.37 -13.06
N VAL A 304 -12.97 11.34 -11.86
CA VAL A 304 -13.65 10.86 -10.64
C VAL A 304 -13.58 11.93 -9.56
N VAL A 305 -14.69 12.14 -8.85
CA VAL A 305 -14.81 13.17 -7.81
C VAL A 305 -15.33 12.57 -6.52
N ILE A 306 -14.62 12.83 -5.43
CA ILE A 306 -15.04 12.44 -4.08
C ILE A 306 -15.24 13.67 -3.20
N ARG A 307 -16.21 13.62 -2.29
CA ARG A 307 -16.32 14.58 -1.20
C ARG A 307 -15.51 14.09 0.00
N ASN A 308 -14.48 14.84 0.41
CA ASN A 308 -13.68 14.48 1.58
C ASN A 308 -14.39 14.85 2.91
N SER A 309 -13.74 14.57 4.05
CA SER A 309 -14.33 14.84 5.37
C SER A 309 -14.51 16.33 5.69
N LYS A 310 -13.86 17.20 4.93
CA LYS A 310 -13.98 18.67 5.04
C LYS A 310 -15.04 19.27 4.12
N GLY A 311 -15.75 18.43 3.36
CA GLY A 311 -16.77 18.88 2.42
C GLY A 311 -16.22 19.45 1.12
N LEU A 312 -14.92 19.32 0.86
CA LEU A 312 -14.29 19.69 -0.41
C LEU A 312 -14.49 18.58 -1.43
N HIS A 313 -14.57 18.96 -2.70
CA HIS A 313 -14.64 18.05 -3.82
C HIS A 313 -13.23 17.82 -4.34
N LEU A 314 -12.74 16.58 -4.27
CA LEU A 314 -11.42 16.20 -4.75
C LEU A 314 -11.59 15.53 -6.09
N HIS A 315 -11.03 16.15 -7.11
CA HIS A 315 -11.11 15.73 -8.50
C HIS A 315 -9.83 15.02 -8.90
N PHE A 316 -9.95 13.83 -9.48
CA PHE A 316 -8.84 13.03 -9.98
C PHE A 316 -9.10 12.60 -11.42
N PRO A 317 -8.07 12.54 -12.29
CA PRO A 317 -8.23 11.90 -13.59
C PRO A 317 -8.42 10.39 -13.39
N ARG A 318 -9.14 9.73 -14.30
CA ARG A 318 -9.31 8.26 -14.26
C ARG A 318 -8.03 7.52 -14.64
N TRP A 319 -7.28 8.07 -15.59
CA TRP A 319 -6.05 7.46 -16.08
C TRP A 319 -4.91 7.55 -15.05
N ASN A 320 -4.26 6.42 -14.78
CA ASN A 320 -3.24 6.25 -13.73
C ASN A 320 -3.75 6.42 -12.29
N PHE A 321 -5.05 6.32 -12.06
CA PHE A 321 -5.64 6.28 -10.72
C PHE A 321 -6.45 5.01 -10.51
N ARG A 322 -6.43 4.52 -9.28
CA ARG A 322 -7.24 3.40 -8.83
C ARG A 322 -8.29 3.91 -7.85
N ILE A 323 -9.53 3.48 -8.06
CA ILE A 323 -10.67 3.70 -7.18
C ILE A 323 -10.98 2.37 -6.51
N VAL A 324 -11.10 2.35 -5.17
CA VAL A 324 -11.41 1.14 -4.40
C VAL A 324 -12.55 1.45 -3.44
N LYS A 325 -13.57 0.59 -3.38
CA LYS A 325 -14.62 0.70 -2.35
C LYS A 325 -13.98 0.59 -0.97
N VAL A 326 -14.19 1.58 -0.12
CA VAL A 326 -13.81 1.54 1.28
C VAL A 326 -14.94 0.86 2.02
N SER A 327 -14.77 -0.44 2.30
CA SER A 327 -15.59 -1.08 3.32
C SER A 327 -15.34 -0.34 4.64
N THR A 328 -16.38 0.30 5.18
CA THR A 328 -16.32 0.96 6.48
C THR A 328 -15.95 -0.07 7.56
N LEU A 329 -14.72 0.01 8.07
CA LEU A 329 -14.33 -0.63 9.32
C LEU A 329 -14.92 0.22 10.46
N LYS A 330 -15.86 -0.35 11.21
CA LYS A 330 -16.55 0.27 12.36
C LYS A 330 -15.57 0.65 13.47
N ALA A 331 -15.72 1.85 14.02
CA ALA A 331 -15.35 2.17 15.40
C ALA A 331 -16.18 1.31 16.37
N ALA A 332 -15.68 1.04 17.57
CA ALA A 332 -16.46 0.34 18.60
C ALA A 332 -17.84 1.03 18.81
N PRO A 333 -18.94 0.27 18.93
CA PRO A 333 -20.23 0.70 18.39
C PRO A 333 -21.14 1.44 19.38
N SER A 334 -22.07 2.22 18.80
CA SER A 334 -23.50 2.05 19.05
C SER A 334 -24.26 2.10 17.71
N PRO A 335 -25.38 1.37 17.54
CA PRO A 335 -25.51 0.41 16.43
C PRO A 335 -26.33 0.89 15.21
N GLY A 336 -25.86 0.52 14.02
CA GLY A 336 -26.57 0.45 12.72
C GLY A 336 -25.91 -0.64 11.85
N PRO A 337 -26.60 -1.29 10.91
CA PRO A 337 -26.63 -2.76 10.75
C PRO A 337 -25.26 -3.37 10.39
N ALA A 338 -24.97 -4.51 11.01
CA ALA A 338 -23.69 -5.20 10.95
C ALA A 338 -23.45 -5.89 9.60
N LYS A 339 -22.19 -5.89 9.12
CA LYS A 339 -21.70 -7.03 8.36
C LYS A 339 -21.77 -8.20 9.33
N LYS A 340 -22.75 -9.08 9.14
CA LYS A 340 -22.96 -10.24 10.00
C LYS A 340 -21.69 -11.08 9.94
N LEU A 341 -21.02 -11.28 11.08
CA LEU A 341 -19.94 -12.26 11.15
C LEU A 341 -20.54 -13.61 10.71
N PRO A 342 -19.86 -14.35 9.81
CA PRO A 342 -20.35 -15.68 9.45
C PRO A 342 -20.42 -16.52 10.72
N LYS A 343 -21.38 -17.43 10.81
CA LYS A 343 -21.31 -18.43 11.87
C LYS A 343 -20.03 -19.23 11.63
N MET A 344 -19.23 -19.39 12.67
CA MET A 344 -17.99 -20.14 12.62
C MET A 344 -18.09 -21.30 13.59
N ARG A 345 -17.65 -22.48 13.15
CA ARG A 345 -17.54 -23.68 13.96
C ARG A 345 -16.13 -24.22 13.82
N LEU A 346 -15.40 -24.28 14.93
CA LEU A 346 -14.07 -24.86 14.99
C LEU A 346 -14.17 -26.31 15.46
N ILE A 347 -13.78 -27.22 14.58
CA ILE A 347 -13.60 -28.63 14.89
C ILE A 347 -12.24 -28.80 15.58
N TYR A 348 -12.25 -29.32 16.80
CA TYR A 348 -11.22 -29.02 17.78
C TYR A 348 -11.01 -30.17 18.79
N HIS A 349 -9.83 -30.20 19.43
CA HIS A 349 -9.59 -30.93 20.67
C HIS A 349 -8.62 -30.13 21.54
N PRO A 350 -8.84 -29.98 22.86
CA PRO A 350 -7.97 -29.16 23.72
C PRO A 350 -6.52 -29.67 23.79
N PHE A 351 -6.29 -30.97 23.54
CA PHE A 351 -4.94 -31.54 23.50
C PHE A 351 -4.18 -31.26 22.20
N SER A 352 -4.83 -30.72 21.17
CA SER A 352 -4.16 -30.35 19.93
C SER A 352 -3.49 -28.99 20.07
N PRO A 353 -2.15 -28.89 19.99
CA PRO A 353 -1.47 -27.60 20.11
C PRO A 353 -1.78 -26.71 18.90
N TYR A 354 -2.04 -27.27 17.71
CA TYR A 354 -2.48 -26.52 16.53
C TYR A 354 -3.85 -25.87 16.74
N THR A 355 -4.76 -26.59 17.38
CA THR A 355 -6.08 -26.06 17.73
C THR A 355 -5.97 -24.98 18.80
N ARG A 356 -5.08 -25.18 19.79
CA ARG A 356 -4.81 -24.19 20.84
C ARG A 356 -4.28 -22.89 20.24
N LYS A 357 -3.37 -22.97 19.28
CA LYS A 357 -2.84 -21.83 18.52
C LYS A 357 -3.97 -21.03 17.86
N VAL A 358 -4.86 -21.70 17.12
CA VAL A 358 -5.99 -21.07 16.44
C VAL A 358 -6.93 -20.37 17.44
N PHE A 359 -7.34 -21.06 18.49
CA PHE A 359 -8.35 -20.52 19.39
C PHE A 359 -7.78 -19.47 20.36
N ALA A 360 -6.51 -19.58 20.77
CA ALA A 360 -5.82 -18.53 21.50
C ALA A 360 -5.70 -17.25 20.65
N LEU A 361 -5.38 -17.36 19.36
CA LEU A 361 -5.41 -16.22 18.45
C LEU A 361 -6.83 -15.65 18.30
N ALA A 362 -7.86 -16.50 18.22
CA ALA A 362 -9.25 -16.02 18.21
C ALA A 362 -9.60 -15.20 19.46
N HIS A 363 -9.05 -15.54 20.63
CA HIS A 363 -9.18 -14.72 21.83
C HIS A 363 -8.43 -13.38 21.73
N GLU A 364 -7.19 -13.38 21.22
CA GLU A 364 -6.41 -12.15 20.99
C GLU A 364 -7.14 -11.18 20.04
N LEU A 365 -7.82 -11.73 19.03
CA LEU A 365 -8.54 -10.99 18.00
C LEU A 365 -9.99 -10.68 18.38
N GLN A 366 -10.45 -11.05 19.57
CA GLN A 366 -11.85 -10.90 19.99
C GLN A 366 -12.85 -11.55 19.03
N LEU A 367 -12.50 -12.72 18.49
CA LEU A 367 -13.35 -13.54 17.63
C LEU A 367 -13.82 -14.83 18.31
N ALA A 368 -13.24 -15.22 19.44
CA ALA A 368 -13.55 -16.47 20.14
C ALA A 368 -15.05 -16.62 20.48
N GLN A 369 -15.73 -15.52 20.86
CA GLN A 369 -17.17 -15.52 21.16
C GLN A 369 -18.07 -15.76 19.94
N HIS A 370 -17.51 -15.70 18.74
CA HIS A 370 -18.22 -15.93 17.47
C HIS A 370 -17.95 -17.32 16.89
N ILE A 371 -17.17 -18.15 17.58
CA ILE A 371 -16.80 -19.50 17.17
C ILE A 371 -17.49 -20.49 18.10
N THR A 372 -18.29 -21.40 17.55
CA THR A 372 -18.72 -22.59 18.28
C THR A 372 -17.65 -23.66 18.21
N LEU A 373 -17.55 -24.47 19.26
CA LEU A 373 -16.53 -25.50 19.38
C LEU A 373 -17.16 -26.88 19.22
N GLU A 374 -16.67 -27.66 18.27
CA GLU A 374 -17.06 -29.06 18.08
C GLU A 374 -15.89 -29.95 18.47
N LYS A 375 -16.00 -30.57 19.65
CA LYS A 375 -14.97 -31.46 20.17
C LYS A 375 -15.02 -32.78 19.42
N VAL A 376 -13.89 -33.17 18.86
CA VAL A 376 -13.69 -34.46 18.19
C VAL A 376 -12.36 -35.06 18.61
N VAL A 377 -12.20 -36.36 18.41
CA VAL A 377 -10.91 -37.02 18.51
C VAL A 377 -10.63 -37.75 17.20
N VAL A 378 -9.45 -37.51 16.63
CA VAL A 378 -9.04 -38.06 15.35
C VAL A 378 -7.71 -38.80 15.50
N ALA A 379 -7.59 -39.91 14.78
CA ALA A 379 -6.33 -40.63 14.61
C ALA A 379 -6.31 -41.30 13.22
N PRO A 380 -5.12 -41.54 12.63
CA PRO A 380 -5.01 -42.25 11.35
C PRO A 380 -5.47 -43.71 11.38
N ILE A 381 -5.65 -44.28 12.57
CA ILE A 381 -6.22 -45.61 12.78
C ILE A 381 -7.45 -45.47 13.68
N PRO A 382 -8.54 -46.21 13.41
CA PRO A 382 -9.67 -46.24 14.32
C PRO A 382 -9.28 -46.94 15.62
N ILE A 383 -9.60 -46.32 16.74
CA ILE A 383 -9.50 -46.88 18.08
C ILE A 383 -10.86 -46.66 18.71
N GLU A 384 -11.61 -47.75 18.84
CA GLU A 384 -13.00 -47.75 19.30
C GLU A 384 -13.14 -47.01 20.64
N GLY A 385 -14.08 -46.05 20.70
CA GLY A 385 -14.33 -45.23 21.88
C GLY A 385 -13.31 -44.12 22.11
N TRP A 386 -12.31 -43.98 21.23
CA TRP A 386 -11.28 -42.94 21.32
C TRP A 386 -11.19 -42.07 20.07
N SER A 387 -11.13 -42.61 18.85
CA SER A 387 -10.80 -41.82 17.65
C SER A 387 -11.73 -42.06 16.46
N ASP A 388 -13.04 -42.06 16.73
CA ASP A 388 -14.08 -42.47 15.79
C ASP A 388 -14.61 -41.31 14.91
N ASN A 389 -14.04 -40.10 15.01
CA ASN A 389 -14.53 -38.91 14.30
C ASN A 389 -13.76 -38.59 13.00
N THR A 390 -12.76 -39.39 12.60
CA THR A 390 -11.90 -39.04 11.45
C THR A 390 -12.71 -38.81 10.16
N ASP A 391 -13.71 -39.65 9.89
CA ASP A 391 -14.58 -39.51 8.70
C ASP A 391 -15.50 -38.29 8.78
N ASP A 392 -15.92 -37.89 9.98
CA ASP A 392 -16.71 -36.67 10.19
C ASP A 392 -15.88 -35.43 9.91
N VAL A 393 -14.60 -35.43 10.30
CA VAL A 393 -13.66 -34.36 9.98
C VAL A 393 -13.31 -34.37 8.49
N ALA A 394 -13.17 -35.55 7.88
CA ALA A 394 -12.81 -35.71 6.47
C ALA A 394 -13.76 -35.00 5.49
N LYS A 395 -15.02 -34.80 5.89
CA LYS A 395 -16.03 -34.03 5.15
C LYS A 395 -15.63 -32.56 4.90
N TYR A 396 -14.82 -31.99 5.79
CA TYR A 396 -14.39 -30.58 5.74
C TYR A 396 -12.87 -30.41 5.60
N ASN A 397 -12.10 -31.41 6.01
CA ASN A 397 -10.67 -31.47 5.80
C ASN A 397 -10.31 -32.88 5.33
N PRO A 398 -10.01 -33.09 4.04
CA PRO A 398 -9.77 -34.42 3.49
C PRO A 398 -8.58 -35.16 4.14
N MET A 399 -7.74 -34.46 4.90
CA MET A 399 -6.65 -35.06 5.67
C MET A 399 -7.10 -35.70 6.99
N GLY A 400 -8.37 -35.53 7.40
CA GLY A 400 -8.89 -36.01 8.68
C GLY A 400 -8.21 -35.37 9.90
N LYS A 401 -7.61 -34.17 9.74
CA LYS A 401 -6.83 -33.48 10.79
C LYS A 401 -7.60 -32.32 11.40
N ILE A 402 -7.31 -32.06 12.67
CA ILE A 402 -7.75 -30.86 13.38
C ILE A 402 -6.56 -29.89 13.58
N PRO A 403 -6.79 -28.56 13.64
CA PRO A 403 -8.07 -27.87 13.55
C PRO A 403 -8.64 -27.80 12.13
N CYS A 404 -9.97 -27.69 12.05
CA CYS A 404 -10.70 -27.31 10.83
C CYS A 404 -11.78 -26.29 11.21
N LEU A 405 -11.75 -25.11 10.57
CA LEU A 405 -12.74 -24.06 10.77
C LEU A 405 -13.77 -24.13 9.64
N VAL A 406 -15.05 -24.33 9.98
CA VAL A 406 -16.15 -24.31 9.03
C VAL A 406 -16.91 -23.01 9.22
N THR A 407 -17.20 -22.30 8.13
CA THR A 407 -17.95 -21.04 8.17
C THR A 407 -19.14 -21.09 7.22
N ASP A 408 -20.14 -20.22 7.42
CA ASP A 408 -21.25 -20.10 6.46
C ASP A 408 -20.76 -19.72 5.04
N ASP A 409 -19.66 -18.97 4.95
CA ASP A 409 -19.06 -18.52 3.68
C ASP A 409 -18.15 -19.59 3.04
N VAL A 410 -17.55 -20.46 3.86
CA VAL A 410 -16.66 -21.55 3.43
C VAL A 410 -17.14 -22.87 4.05
N PRO A 411 -18.27 -23.42 3.55
CA PRO A 411 -18.86 -24.63 4.12
C PRO A 411 -18.00 -25.87 3.87
N THR A 412 -17.07 -25.82 2.91
CA THR A 412 -16.10 -26.89 2.62
C THR A 412 -14.99 -26.98 3.65
N GLY A 413 -14.90 -26.04 4.60
CA GLY A 413 -13.86 -26.02 5.63
C GLY A 413 -12.60 -25.25 5.21
N ILE A 414 -12.01 -24.58 6.20
CA ILE A 414 -10.70 -23.95 6.17
C ILE A 414 -9.82 -24.76 7.11
N PHE A 415 -8.79 -25.40 6.58
CA PHE A 415 -7.90 -26.28 7.32
C PHE A 415 -6.43 -25.90 7.08
N ASP A 416 -5.54 -26.49 7.89
CA ASP A 416 -4.21 -25.95 8.23
C ASP A 416 -4.28 -24.78 9.22
N SER A 417 -3.61 -24.95 10.36
CA SER A 417 -3.69 -23.97 11.45
C SER A 417 -3.13 -22.59 11.08
N ARG A 418 -2.21 -22.47 10.12
CA ARG A 418 -1.74 -21.16 9.65
C ARG A 418 -2.76 -20.48 8.76
N VAL A 419 -3.39 -21.25 7.87
CA VAL A 419 -4.43 -20.73 6.97
C VAL A 419 -5.62 -20.24 7.80
N ILE A 420 -6.01 -21.00 8.84
CA ILE A 420 -7.06 -20.55 9.77
C ILE A 420 -6.62 -19.29 10.53
N CYS A 421 -5.39 -19.24 11.04
CA CYS A 421 -4.88 -18.04 11.72
C CYS A 421 -4.84 -16.81 10.79
N GLU A 422 -4.48 -16.99 9.52
CA GLU A 422 -4.51 -15.93 8.51
C GLU A 422 -5.93 -15.46 8.23
N TYR A 423 -6.87 -16.40 8.04
CA TYR A 423 -8.30 -16.10 7.90
C TYR A 423 -8.85 -15.30 9.10
N LEU A 424 -8.55 -15.72 10.33
CA LEU A 424 -9.00 -15.00 11.53
C LEU A 424 -8.36 -13.61 11.65
N THR A 425 -7.08 -13.49 11.29
CA THR A 425 -6.35 -12.20 11.28
C THR A 425 -6.97 -11.23 10.27
N GLU A 426 -7.31 -11.72 9.08
CA GLU A 426 -7.99 -10.95 8.04
C GLU A 426 -9.43 -10.57 8.45
N LEU A 427 -10.18 -11.52 9.02
CA LEU A 427 -11.53 -11.30 9.53
C LEU A 427 -11.56 -10.25 10.65
N ALA A 428 -10.53 -10.20 11.48
CA ALA A 428 -10.33 -9.18 12.51
C ALA A 428 -9.82 -7.83 11.96
N GLY A 429 -9.54 -7.73 10.65
CA GLY A 429 -9.07 -6.51 10.01
C GLY A 429 -7.63 -6.11 10.38
N VAL A 430 -6.84 -7.04 10.91
CA VAL A 430 -5.45 -6.78 11.30
C VAL A 430 -4.56 -6.74 10.06
N LYS A 431 -3.86 -5.61 9.85
CA LYS A 431 -2.94 -5.43 8.73
C LYS A 431 -1.50 -5.55 9.20
N THR A 432 -0.75 -6.49 8.62
CA THR A 432 0.68 -6.69 8.93
C THR A 432 1.56 -6.17 7.79
N LYS A 433 2.59 -5.42 8.14
CA LYS A 433 3.61 -4.92 7.20
C LYS A 433 4.62 -6.03 6.88
N LYS A 434 4.88 -6.30 5.60
CA LYS A 434 5.80 -7.35 5.13
C LYS A 434 7.25 -6.87 4.99
N ASP A 435 7.90 -6.52 6.10
CA ASP A 435 9.32 -6.14 6.14
C ASP A 435 10.23 -7.32 6.59
N PRO A 436 11.57 -7.19 6.67
CA PRO A 436 12.43 -8.31 7.07
C PRO A 436 12.07 -8.92 8.42
N LYS A 437 11.61 -8.09 9.38
CA LYS A 437 11.15 -8.56 10.69
C LYS A 437 9.95 -9.48 10.54
N TYR A 438 8.97 -9.14 9.69
CA TYR A 438 7.86 -10.04 9.37
C TYR A 438 8.32 -11.42 8.90
N TRP A 439 9.28 -11.50 7.99
CA TRP A 439 9.80 -12.79 7.51
C TRP A 439 10.55 -13.57 8.58
N GLN A 440 11.29 -12.88 9.44
CA GLN A 440 11.97 -13.49 10.60
C GLN A 440 10.96 -14.08 11.59
N THR A 441 9.88 -13.36 11.94
CA THR A 441 8.85 -13.86 12.87
C THR A 441 8.02 -14.98 12.24
N ARG A 442 7.71 -14.91 10.94
CA ARG A 442 7.07 -16.01 10.20
C ARG A 442 7.94 -17.28 10.17
N ALA A 443 9.26 -17.15 10.10
CA ALA A 443 10.17 -18.28 10.23
C ALA A 443 10.13 -18.89 11.65
N LEU A 444 9.92 -18.08 12.70
CA LEU A 444 9.71 -18.59 14.06
C LEU A 444 8.39 -19.36 14.19
N HIS A 445 7.31 -18.88 13.56
CA HIS A 445 6.06 -19.66 13.45
C HIS A 445 6.33 -21.01 12.78
N ALA A 446 7.15 -21.04 11.72
CA ALA A 446 7.50 -22.30 11.09
C ALA A 446 8.33 -23.24 11.96
N CYS A 447 9.24 -22.69 12.75
CA CYS A 447 9.92 -23.43 13.79
C CYS A 447 8.94 -23.98 14.84
N ALA A 448 7.94 -23.19 15.25
CA ALA A 448 6.92 -23.59 16.22
C ALA A 448 6.10 -24.79 15.73
N ASP A 449 5.65 -24.76 14.47
CA ASP A 449 4.94 -25.90 13.87
C ASP A 449 5.82 -27.14 13.80
N GLY A 450 7.10 -27.01 13.45
CA GLY A 450 8.03 -28.14 13.44
C GLY A 450 8.28 -28.75 14.83
N ILE A 451 8.28 -27.93 15.89
CA ILE A 451 8.32 -28.43 17.28
C ILE A 451 7.03 -29.20 17.58
N MET A 452 5.86 -28.65 17.25
CA MET A 452 4.54 -29.29 17.43
C MET A 452 4.46 -30.64 16.71
N ASP A 453 4.92 -30.71 15.45
CA ASP A 453 4.97 -31.94 14.67
C ASP A 453 5.82 -33.01 15.36
N ALA A 454 7.02 -32.64 15.81
CA ALA A 454 7.93 -33.53 16.52
C ALA A 454 7.33 -34.06 17.83
N ALA A 455 6.66 -33.21 18.61
CA ALA A 455 6.03 -33.60 19.87
C ALA A 455 4.85 -34.57 19.66
N VAL A 456 4.04 -34.35 18.62
CA VAL A 456 2.94 -35.28 18.27
C VAL A 456 3.50 -36.64 17.86
N LEU A 457 4.55 -36.67 17.05
CA LEU A 457 5.22 -37.91 16.64
C LEU A 457 5.78 -38.68 17.84
N ILE A 458 6.43 -37.99 18.79
CA ILE A 458 6.88 -38.60 20.05
C ILE A 458 5.69 -39.17 20.84
N THR A 459 4.59 -38.43 20.90
CA THR A 459 3.39 -38.86 21.64
C THR A 459 2.82 -40.15 21.06
N TYR A 460 2.76 -40.29 19.73
CA TYR A 460 2.30 -41.53 19.09
C TYR A 460 3.25 -42.71 19.32
N GLU A 461 4.56 -42.49 19.26
CA GLU A 461 5.54 -43.53 19.61
C GLU A 461 5.33 -44.05 21.03
N VAL A 462 5.18 -43.14 22.00
CA VAL A 462 5.11 -43.48 23.42
C VAL A 462 3.75 -44.06 23.81
N ARG A 463 2.64 -43.46 23.36
CA ARG A 463 1.30 -43.80 23.84
C ARG A 463 0.58 -44.87 23.02
N ILE A 464 0.93 -45.03 21.74
CA ILE A 464 0.23 -45.96 20.85
C ILE A 464 1.15 -47.10 20.42
N ARG A 465 2.34 -46.77 19.91
CA ARG A 465 3.24 -47.78 19.32
C ARG A 465 3.96 -48.62 20.36
N LYS A 466 4.31 -48.05 21.51
CA LYS A 466 5.05 -48.75 22.57
C LYS A 466 4.32 -49.95 23.13
N GLU A 467 3.04 -49.81 23.47
CA GLU A 467 2.22 -50.92 23.98
C GLU A 467 2.03 -52.03 22.95
N ARG A 468 2.20 -51.71 21.66
CA ARG A 468 2.13 -52.65 20.54
C ARG A 468 3.49 -53.23 20.13
N GLY A 469 4.55 -52.95 20.88
CA GLY A 469 5.91 -53.43 20.57
C GLY A 469 6.58 -52.76 19.37
N LEU A 470 6.06 -51.62 18.90
CA LEU A 470 6.53 -50.90 17.71
C LEU A 470 7.36 -49.64 18.04
N TYR A 471 7.82 -49.50 19.28
CA TYR A 471 8.52 -48.30 19.76
C TYR A 471 9.89 -48.13 19.09
N PHE A 472 10.10 -47.01 18.39
CA PHE A 472 11.38 -46.69 17.79
C PHE A 472 12.13 -45.62 18.60
N LYS A 473 13.05 -46.05 19.47
CA LYS A 473 13.76 -45.16 20.40
C LYS A 473 14.57 -44.07 19.70
N GLU A 474 15.30 -44.43 18.64
CA GLU A 474 16.16 -43.51 17.89
C GLU A 474 15.34 -42.42 17.18
N TRP A 475 14.13 -42.76 16.73
CA TRP A 475 13.19 -41.77 16.19
C TRP A 475 12.79 -40.74 17.25
N VAL A 476 12.45 -41.20 18.46
CA VAL A 476 12.10 -40.31 19.58
C VAL A 476 13.26 -39.37 19.92
N GLU A 477 14.49 -39.88 20.02
CA GLU A 477 15.67 -39.04 20.30
C GLU A 477 15.97 -38.05 19.16
N GLY A 478 15.76 -38.44 17.90
CA GLY A 478 15.86 -37.54 16.76
C GLY A 478 14.83 -36.40 16.80
N GLN A 479 13.59 -36.69 17.18
CA GLN A 479 12.53 -35.67 17.36
C GLN A 479 12.83 -34.76 18.56
N LYS A 480 13.32 -35.30 19.68
CA LYS A 480 13.77 -34.50 20.84
C LYS A 480 14.88 -33.52 20.43
N THR A 481 15.84 -33.96 19.62
CA THR A 481 16.92 -33.10 19.11
C THR A 481 16.40 -31.95 18.24
N LYS A 482 15.35 -32.18 17.42
CA LYS A 482 14.70 -31.10 16.65
C LYS A 482 14.03 -30.08 17.58
N ILE A 483 13.30 -30.56 18.59
CA ILE A 483 12.63 -29.71 19.57
C ILE A 483 13.65 -28.82 20.28
N LEU A 484 14.75 -29.39 20.78
CA LEU A 484 15.80 -28.63 21.48
C LEU A 484 16.41 -27.53 20.58
N ARG A 485 16.75 -27.83 19.33
CA ARG A 485 17.25 -26.82 18.38
C ARG A 485 16.22 -25.71 18.10
N GLY A 486 14.94 -26.06 18.03
CA GLY A 486 13.88 -25.08 17.84
C GLY A 486 13.71 -24.16 19.06
N LEU A 487 13.78 -24.72 20.26
CA LEU A 487 13.77 -23.96 21.51
C LEU A 487 15.00 -23.05 21.63
N ASP A 488 16.19 -23.50 21.19
CA ASP A 488 17.40 -22.66 21.14
C ASP A 488 17.22 -21.48 20.17
N ARG A 489 16.53 -21.69 19.04
CA ARG A 489 16.18 -20.58 18.13
C ARG A 489 15.22 -19.58 18.77
N PHE A 490 14.27 -20.04 19.58
CA PHE A 490 13.37 -19.15 20.33
C PHE A 490 14.10 -18.37 21.43
N GLU A 491 15.05 -18.99 22.13
CA GLU A 491 15.92 -18.30 23.08
C GLU A 491 16.72 -17.19 22.41
N ALA A 492 17.34 -17.49 21.25
CA ALA A 492 18.05 -16.47 20.47
C ALA A 492 17.10 -15.34 20.03
N ALA A 493 15.90 -15.66 19.56
CA ALA A 493 14.91 -14.66 19.15
C ALA A 493 14.40 -13.78 20.31
N ALA A 494 14.27 -14.33 21.51
CA ALA A 494 13.97 -13.58 22.72
C ALA A 494 15.13 -12.62 23.06
N THR A 495 16.36 -13.11 22.99
CA THR A 495 17.59 -12.33 23.25
C THR A 495 17.78 -11.19 22.25
N GLU A 496 17.50 -11.45 20.97
CA GLU A 496 17.62 -10.48 19.87
C GLU A 496 16.49 -9.43 19.84
N GLY A 497 15.49 -9.54 20.73
CA GLY A 497 14.30 -8.67 20.71
C GLY A 497 13.38 -8.88 19.50
N LEU A 498 13.51 -10.03 18.83
CA LEU A 498 12.67 -10.41 17.70
C LEU A 498 11.27 -10.83 18.19
N LEU A 499 11.19 -11.54 19.31
CA LEU A 499 9.95 -11.79 20.03
C LEU A 499 9.53 -10.53 20.80
N PRO A 500 8.38 -9.91 20.48
CA PRO A 500 7.89 -8.75 21.20
C PRO A 500 7.57 -9.10 22.66
N GLU A 501 7.73 -8.11 23.53
CA GLU A 501 7.30 -8.22 24.91
C GLU A 501 5.76 -8.32 25.01
N PRO A 502 5.19 -9.37 25.64
CA PRO A 502 3.74 -9.54 25.69
C PRO A 502 3.09 -8.38 26.46
N GLY A 503 2.28 -7.57 25.78
CA GLY A 503 1.65 -6.36 26.33
C GLY A 503 0.13 -6.35 26.19
N ALA A 504 -0.50 -5.18 26.36
CA ALA A 504 -1.96 -5.02 26.28
C ALA A 504 -2.53 -5.12 24.85
N ALA A 505 -1.68 -4.97 23.83
CA ALA A 505 -2.09 -5.12 22.43
C ALA A 505 -2.35 -6.60 22.08
N PRO A 506 -3.21 -6.88 21.08
CA PRO A 506 -3.39 -8.21 20.52
C PRO A 506 -2.06 -8.78 20.04
N ALA A 507 -1.76 -10.01 20.45
CA ALA A 507 -0.59 -10.72 19.97
C ALA A 507 -0.79 -11.23 18.53
N SER A 508 0.31 -11.32 17.79
CA SER A 508 0.28 -11.89 16.44
C SER A 508 0.14 -13.42 16.46
N ALA A 509 -0.32 -13.98 15.34
CA ALA A 509 -0.37 -15.44 15.13
C ALA A 509 1.01 -16.11 15.34
N ASP A 510 2.09 -15.42 14.99
CA ASP A 510 3.45 -15.94 15.10
C ASP A 510 3.91 -16.04 16.56
N GLU A 511 3.58 -15.04 17.39
CA GLU A 511 3.88 -15.07 18.82
C GLU A 511 3.04 -16.14 19.54
N VAL A 512 1.74 -16.23 19.22
CA VAL A 512 0.87 -17.28 19.77
C VAL A 512 1.43 -18.67 19.43
N ALA A 513 1.91 -18.87 18.20
CA ALA A 513 2.52 -20.14 17.79
C ALA A 513 3.74 -20.50 18.65
N VAL A 514 4.66 -19.54 18.85
CA VAL A 514 5.86 -19.74 19.67
C VAL A 514 5.51 -20.06 21.13
N ALA A 515 4.54 -19.34 21.71
CA ALA A 515 4.10 -19.57 23.08
C ALA A 515 3.47 -20.95 23.27
N VAL A 516 2.56 -21.33 22.35
CA VAL A 516 1.89 -22.64 22.38
C VAL A 516 2.88 -23.78 22.16
N ALA A 517 3.78 -23.65 21.19
CA ALA A 517 4.80 -24.65 20.89
C ALA A 517 5.77 -24.85 22.06
N THR A 518 6.17 -23.76 22.74
CA THR A 518 7.03 -23.84 23.92
C THR A 518 6.30 -24.56 25.07
N ALA A 519 5.10 -24.12 25.41
CA ALA A 519 4.36 -24.66 26.55
C ALA A 519 3.90 -26.12 26.37
N MET A 520 3.72 -26.61 25.14
CA MET A 520 3.39 -28.03 24.96
C MET A 520 4.58 -28.96 25.28
N THR A 521 5.82 -28.45 25.28
CA THR A 521 7.01 -29.28 25.55
C THR A 521 7.07 -29.74 27.01
N GLU A 522 6.37 -29.07 27.93
CA GLU A 522 6.12 -29.51 29.31
C GLU A 522 5.63 -30.94 29.37
N HIS A 523 4.75 -31.31 28.45
CA HIS A 523 4.16 -32.64 28.41
C HIS A 523 5.19 -33.72 28.05
N LEU A 524 6.40 -33.34 27.61
CA LEU A 524 7.52 -34.23 27.28
C LEU A 524 8.59 -34.27 28.38
N LEU A 525 8.38 -33.63 29.53
CA LEU A 525 9.34 -33.61 30.64
C LEU A 525 9.67 -35.03 31.14
N PHE A 526 8.70 -35.94 31.12
CA PHE A 526 8.90 -37.35 31.49
C PHE A 526 9.89 -38.11 30.56
N LEU A 527 10.28 -37.51 29.43
CA LEU A 527 11.31 -37.99 28.51
C LEU A 527 12.63 -37.23 28.65
N SER A 528 12.82 -36.52 29.77
CA SER A 528 13.99 -35.68 30.05
C SER A 528 14.19 -34.53 29.06
N LEU A 529 13.09 -34.01 28.48
CA LEU A 529 13.10 -32.81 27.65
C LEU A 529 12.79 -31.58 28.52
N GLU A 530 13.83 -30.95 29.03
CA GLU A 530 13.74 -29.77 29.90
C GLU A 530 13.94 -28.48 29.08
N TRP A 531 12.87 -27.89 28.56
CA TRP A 531 13.00 -26.69 27.72
C TRP A 531 13.58 -25.47 28.48
N ARG A 532 13.35 -25.39 29.80
CA ARG A 532 13.87 -24.29 30.63
C ARG A 532 15.40 -24.30 30.74
N LYS A 533 16.02 -25.47 30.69
CA LYS A 533 17.47 -25.60 30.86
C LYS A 533 18.21 -24.87 29.72
N GLY A 534 18.99 -23.84 30.07
CA GLY A 534 19.79 -23.05 29.12
C GLY A 534 19.04 -21.96 28.36
N ARG A 535 17.77 -21.66 28.72
CA ARG A 535 16.91 -20.71 27.97
C ARG A 535 16.27 -19.64 28.87
N PRO A 536 17.06 -18.78 29.54
CA PRO A 536 16.53 -17.82 30.52
C PRO A 536 15.65 -16.71 29.91
N ASN A 537 15.94 -16.22 28.69
CA ASN A 537 15.17 -15.14 28.09
C ASN A 537 13.81 -15.65 27.59
N LEU A 538 13.78 -16.85 27.01
CA LEU A 538 12.55 -17.53 26.63
C LEU A 538 11.68 -17.83 27.86
N GLN A 539 12.28 -18.22 28.99
CA GLN A 539 11.55 -18.40 30.24
C GLN A 539 10.90 -17.09 30.72
N GLN A 540 11.63 -15.98 30.68
CA GLN A 540 11.08 -14.68 31.08
C GLN A 540 9.94 -14.25 30.17
N TRP A 541 10.09 -14.44 28.86
CA TRP A 541 9.06 -14.16 27.86
C TRP A 541 7.83 -15.05 28.06
N MET A 542 8.03 -16.35 28.31
CA MET A 542 6.94 -17.30 28.57
C MET A 542 6.17 -16.98 29.84
N LYS A 543 6.83 -16.53 30.91
CA LYS A 543 6.17 -16.12 32.16
C LYS A 543 5.11 -15.02 31.93
N LYS A 544 5.36 -14.11 30.98
CA LYS A 544 4.40 -13.06 30.59
C LYS A 544 3.28 -13.63 29.72
N TRP A 545 3.60 -14.57 28.82
CA TRP A 545 2.62 -15.28 28.01
C TRP A 545 1.65 -16.13 28.83
N GLU A 546 2.14 -16.83 29.84
CA GLU A 546 1.35 -17.67 30.74
C GLU A 546 0.28 -16.87 31.49
N ALA A 547 0.50 -15.57 31.70
CA ALA A 547 -0.46 -14.67 32.34
C ALA A 547 -1.51 -14.08 31.37
N ARG A 548 -1.39 -14.29 30.05
CA ARG A 548 -2.33 -13.70 29.09
C ARG A 548 -3.72 -14.35 29.17
N PRO A 549 -4.82 -13.56 29.05
CA PRO A 549 -6.18 -14.10 29.03
C PRO A 549 -6.42 -15.13 27.94
N SER A 550 -5.91 -14.89 26.72
CA SER A 550 -6.02 -15.83 25.59
C SER A 550 -5.36 -17.19 25.88
N PHE A 551 -4.25 -17.18 26.62
CA PHE A 551 -3.46 -18.37 26.93
C PHE A 551 -4.05 -19.16 28.09
N THR A 552 -4.59 -18.47 29.10
CA THR A 552 -5.28 -19.05 30.26
C THR A 552 -6.69 -19.56 29.92
N ALA A 553 -7.35 -18.97 28.93
CA ALA A 553 -8.65 -19.42 28.41
C ALA A 553 -8.56 -20.70 27.57
N THR A 554 -7.37 -21.05 27.08
CA THR A 554 -7.16 -22.18 26.16
C THR A 554 -6.23 -23.27 26.74
N PRO A 555 -6.40 -23.72 27.99
CA PRO A 555 -5.48 -24.68 28.59
C PRO A 555 -5.62 -26.05 27.92
N PRO A 556 -4.53 -26.84 27.82
CA PRO A 556 -4.54 -28.15 27.18
C PRO A 556 -5.06 -29.26 28.11
N THR A 557 -5.72 -28.92 29.21
CA THR A 557 -6.11 -29.86 30.27
C THR A 557 -7.62 -29.98 30.47
N LYS A 558 -8.41 -29.10 29.84
CA LYS A 558 -9.87 -29.09 29.94
C LYS A 558 -10.49 -28.57 28.65
N ASP A 559 -11.75 -28.91 28.46
CA ASP A 559 -12.55 -28.38 27.35
C ASP A 559 -12.69 -26.86 27.48
N TRP A 560 -12.67 -26.17 26.34
CA TRP A 560 -12.78 -24.72 26.31
C TRP A 560 -14.24 -24.31 26.24
N ILE A 561 -14.55 -23.21 26.92
CA ILE A 561 -15.92 -22.71 27.03
C ILE A 561 -15.98 -21.36 26.33
N VAL A 562 -16.95 -21.22 25.43
CA VAL A 562 -17.27 -19.95 24.78
C VAL A 562 -18.36 -19.27 25.61
N VAL A 563 -18.03 -18.17 26.28
CA VAL A 563 -19.01 -17.44 27.11
C VAL A 563 -20.09 -16.83 26.19
N GLY A 564 -21.33 -17.32 26.30
CA GLY A 564 -22.50 -16.82 25.55
C GLY A 564 -23.24 -17.85 24.68
N ALA A 565 -22.73 -19.08 24.53
CA ALA A 565 -23.46 -20.15 23.85
C ALA A 565 -24.27 -20.98 24.87
N ALA A 566 -25.60 -21.03 24.70
CA ALA A 566 -26.45 -21.90 25.50
C ALA A 566 -25.96 -23.35 25.40
N SER A 567 -25.63 -23.93 26.55
CA SER A 567 -25.23 -25.33 26.67
C SER A 567 -26.36 -26.23 26.14
N ARG A 568 -26.07 -27.03 25.10
CA ARG A 568 -26.84 -28.25 24.87
C ARG A 568 -26.13 -29.38 25.62
N PRO A 569 -26.85 -30.17 26.42
CA PRO A 569 -26.25 -31.30 27.12
C PRO A 569 -25.83 -32.35 26.10
N THR A 570 -24.57 -32.75 26.16
CA THR A 570 -24.05 -33.97 25.52
C THR A 570 -24.80 -35.16 26.09
N LYS A 571 -25.50 -35.93 25.25
CA LYS A 571 -25.95 -37.27 25.64
C LYS A 571 -24.72 -38.18 25.62
N LEU A 572 -24.55 -38.88 26.75
CA LEU A 572 -23.59 -39.97 26.98
C LEU A 572 -23.71 -41.07 25.93
#